data_AF-A0A6L8B8T7-F1
#
_entry.id   AF-A0A6L8B8T7-F1
#
_cell.length_a   1.000
_cell.length_b   1.000
_cell.length_c   1.000
_cell.angle_alpha   90.00
_cell.angle_beta   90.00
_cell.angle_gamma   90.00
#
_symmetry.space_group_name_H-M   'P 1'
#
loop_
_entity.id
_entity.type
_entity.pdbx_description
1 polymer ?
#
loop_
_entity_poly.entity_id
_entity_poly.type
_entity_poly.pdbx_seq_one_letter_code
_entity_poly.pdbx_strand_id
1 'polypeptide(L)'
;MKNQRTLSYLLTGVVFALAIISVWPQLAAAHHSFSALQTPEGEDAVYAFEGTVRAFRILNPHGALIIDAINETGNSEGWLLELSPASQLAREGWHEGLVSPGDAVTVSIFPAVTPNRARLRALLIPGDSESDPAQLLVTYGIRGDTPVMRRLRERLPVCGLIEPGFDRTECFLIDAEAATRLAVEFPGLMGYVRP
;
A
#
# COMPACT_ATOMS: atom_id res chain seq x y z
N MET A 1 20.73 23.76 -60.29
CA MET A 1 21.49 23.96 -59.02
C MET A 1 20.63 24.44 -57.84
N LYS A 2 19.58 25.27 -58.01
CA LYS A 2 18.68 25.69 -56.90
C LYS A 2 17.93 24.52 -56.25
N ASN A 3 17.39 23.58 -57.05
CA ASN A 3 16.55 22.48 -56.56
C ASN A 3 17.28 21.43 -55.69
N GLN A 4 18.58 21.20 -55.91
CA GLN A 4 19.36 20.23 -55.12
C GLN A 4 19.62 20.73 -53.69
N ARG A 5 19.76 22.05 -53.51
CA ARG A 5 19.91 22.68 -52.19
C ARG A 5 18.60 22.62 -51.41
N THR A 6 17.47 22.93 -52.05
CA THR A 6 16.13 22.82 -51.45
C THR A 6 15.79 21.38 -51.06
N LEU A 7 16.14 20.40 -51.90
CA LEU A 7 15.93 18.98 -51.63
C LEU A 7 16.79 18.50 -50.46
N SER A 8 18.04 18.96 -50.35
CA SER A 8 18.91 18.64 -49.21
C SER A 8 18.36 19.20 -47.89
N TYR A 9 17.90 20.46 -47.87
CA TYR A 9 17.31 21.04 -46.66
C TYR A 9 16.02 20.33 -46.22
N LEU A 10 15.20 19.89 -47.18
CA LEU A 10 14.01 19.09 -46.89
C LEU A 10 14.36 17.71 -46.32
N LEU A 11 15.37 17.03 -46.89
CA LEU A 11 15.87 15.75 -46.38
C LEU A 11 16.46 15.88 -44.96
N THR A 12 17.26 16.91 -44.70
CA THR A 12 17.83 17.16 -43.36
C THR A 12 16.72 17.49 -42.35
N GLY A 13 15.73 18.28 -42.74
CA GLY A 13 14.57 18.59 -41.90
C GLY A 13 13.73 17.36 -41.55
N VAL A 14 13.51 16.45 -42.51
CA VAL A 14 12.79 15.20 -42.29
C VAL A 14 13.56 14.25 -41.36
N VAL A 15 14.88 14.12 -41.54
CA VAL A 15 15.72 13.30 -40.65
C VAL A 15 15.72 13.85 -39.22
N PHE A 16 15.78 15.17 -39.06
CA PHE A 16 15.74 15.81 -37.75
C PHE A 16 14.36 15.66 -37.07
N ALA A 17 13.27 15.80 -37.83
CA ALA A 17 11.91 15.56 -37.31
C ALA A 17 11.69 14.12 -36.88
N LEU A 18 12.17 13.14 -37.67
CA LEU A 18 12.10 11.72 -37.32
C LEU A 18 12.95 11.38 -36.08
N ALA A 19 14.10 12.03 -35.90
CA ALA A 19 14.94 11.87 -34.72
C ALA A 19 14.30 12.48 -33.44
N ILE A 20 13.53 13.57 -33.56
CA ILE A 20 12.79 14.13 -32.42
C ILE A 20 11.60 13.22 -32.04
N ILE A 21 10.88 12.72 -33.04
CA ILE A 21 9.71 11.83 -32.84
C ILE A 21 10.14 10.50 -32.20
N SER A 22 11.33 9.98 -32.52
CA SER A 22 11.81 8.71 -31.95
C SER A 22 12.26 8.80 -30.50
N VAL A 23 12.52 10.00 -29.96
CA VAL A 23 12.93 10.21 -28.55
C VAL A 23 11.72 10.45 -27.63
N TRP A 24 10.58 10.91 -28.15
CA TRP A 24 9.38 11.18 -27.34
C TRP A 24 8.73 9.99 -26.62
N PRO A 25 8.64 8.76 -27.15
CA PRO A 25 7.95 7.68 -26.45
C PRO A 25 8.67 7.22 -25.16
N GLN A 26 9.93 7.62 -24.95
CA GLN A 26 10.70 7.21 -23.77
C GLN A 26 10.34 8.00 -22.49
N LEU A 27 9.76 9.20 -22.62
CA LEU A 27 9.35 10.03 -21.48
C LEU A 27 8.02 9.60 -20.85
N ALA A 28 7.21 8.80 -21.54
CA ALA A 28 5.94 8.31 -21.04
C ALA A 28 6.06 7.10 -20.09
N ALA A 29 7.25 6.49 -19.97
CA ALA A 29 7.50 5.27 -19.21
C ALA A 29 7.93 5.50 -17.75
N ALA A 30 7.88 6.74 -17.25
CA ALA A 30 8.33 7.11 -15.91
C ALA A 30 7.18 7.57 -14.99
N HIS A 31 6.07 6.84 -14.99
CA HIS A 31 5.11 6.91 -13.88
C HIS A 31 5.25 5.62 -13.08
N HIS A 32 5.84 5.71 -11.88
CA HIS A 32 6.07 4.63 -10.92
C HIS A 32 4.75 4.05 -10.38
N SER A 33 3.89 3.53 -11.25
CA SER A 33 2.64 2.89 -10.86
C SER A 33 2.97 1.57 -10.17
N PHE A 34 2.54 1.45 -8.93
CA PHE A 34 2.36 0.15 -8.29
C PHE A 34 1.49 -0.74 -9.19
N SER A 35 2.02 -1.90 -9.56
CA SER A 35 1.32 -2.93 -10.31
C SER A 35 0.99 -4.07 -9.36
N ALA A 36 -0.28 -4.12 -8.93
CA ALA A 36 -0.78 -5.20 -8.09
C ALA A 36 -0.73 -6.54 -8.84
N LEU A 37 -0.47 -7.63 -8.12
CA LEU A 37 -0.86 -8.95 -8.60
C LEU A 37 -2.39 -9.02 -8.66
N GLN A 38 -2.89 -9.78 -9.63
CA GLN A 38 -4.33 -9.97 -9.83
C GLN A 38 -4.73 -11.42 -9.58
N THR A 39 -5.96 -11.63 -9.13
CA THR A 39 -6.60 -12.95 -9.08
C THR A 39 -6.89 -13.45 -10.50
N PRO A 40 -7.18 -14.75 -10.70
CA PRO A 40 -7.60 -15.28 -12.01
C PRO A 40 -8.82 -14.57 -12.60
N GLU A 41 -9.67 -13.98 -11.75
CA GLU A 41 -10.87 -13.22 -12.10
C GLU A 41 -10.57 -11.77 -12.46
N GLY A 42 -9.33 -11.32 -12.31
CA GLY A 42 -8.87 -9.98 -12.68
C GLY A 42 -9.03 -8.91 -11.59
N GLU A 43 -9.30 -9.30 -10.34
CA GLU A 43 -9.32 -8.39 -9.19
C GLU A 43 -7.93 -8.23 -8.56
N ASP A 44 -7.65 -7.13 -7.85
CA ASP A 44 -6.39 -7.00 -7.11
C ASP A 44 -6.29 -8.08 -6.02
N ALA A 45 -5.25 -8.89 -6.07
CA ALA A 45 -4.98 -9.90 -5.06
C ALA A 45 -4.72 -9.24 -3.70
N VAL A 46 -5.10 -9.93 -2.62
CA VAL A 46 -4.85 -9.44 -1.26
C VAL A 46 -4.25 -10.57 -0.43
N TYR A 47 -3.08 -10.34 0.15
CA TYR A 47 -2.41 -11.30 1.03
C TYR A 47 -2.39 -10.78 2.47
N ALA A 48 -2.34 -11.71 3.42
CA ALA A 48 -2.21 -11.40 4.83
C ALA A 48 -1.16 -12.29 5.48
N PHE A 49 -0.31 -11.72 6.32
CA PHE A 49 0.74 -12.46 7.02
C PHE A 49 1.14 -11.73 8.31
N GLU A 50 1.75 -12.50 9.22
CA GLU A 50 2.37 -12.00 10.44
C GLU A 50 3.85 -11.72 10.23
N GLY A 51 4.38 -10.75 10.96
CA GLY A 51 5.80 -10.44 10.94
C GLY A 51 6.22 -9.47 12.02
N THR A 52 7.48 -9.08 11.97
CA THR A 52 8.08 -8.12 12.89
C THR A 52 8.45 -6.85 12.16
N VAL A 53 8.13 -5.69 12.73
CA VAL A 53 8.53 -4.40 12.15
C VAL A 53 10.06 -4.30 12.16
N ARG A 54 10.66 -4.12 10.99
CA ARG A 54 12.08 -3.77 10.85
C ARG A 54 12.27 -2.25 10.88
N ALA A 55 11.43 -1.52 10.16
CA ALA A 55 11.46 -0.07 10.13
C ALA A 55 10.15 0.52 9.62
N PHE A 56 9.73 1.65 10.19
CA PHE A 56 8.73 2.52 9.60
C PHE A 56 9.33 3.90 9.34
N ARG A 57 9.23 4.38 8.10
CA ARG A 57 9.76 5.69 7.70
C ARG A 57 8.77 6.44 6.84
N ILE A 58 8.63 7.74 7.08
CA ILE A 58 7.83 8.65 6.26
C ILE A 58 8.80 9.54 5.49
N LEU A 59 9.17 9.09 4.30
CA LEU A 59 10.09 9.79 3.41
C LEU A 59 9.35 10.29 2.18
N ASN A 60 9.82 11.38 1.58
CA ASN A 60 9.27 11.81 0.30
C ASN A 60 9.72 10.81 -0.79
N PRO A 61 8.82 10.25 -1.64
CA PRO A 61 7.41 10.61 -1.82
C PRO A 61 6.37 9.83 -0.99
N HIS A 62 6.69 8.65 -0.46
CA HIS A 62 5.75 7.74 0.23
C HIS A 62 6.26 7.25 1.58
N GLY A 63 5.33 6.91 2.48
CA GLY A 63 5.68 6.11 3.65
C GLY A 63 6.12 4.70 3.26
N ALA A 64 7.06 4.15 4.02
CA ALA A 64 7.60 2.81 3.84
C ALA A 64 7.61 2.08 5.18
N LEU A 65 6.87 0.98 5.25
CA LEU A 65 6.91 0.03 6.36
C LEU A 65 7.64 -1.23 5.89
N ILE A 66 8.70 -1.61 6.59
CA ILE A 66 9.49 -2.81 6.29
C ILE A 66 9.17 -3.84 7.36
N ILE A 67 8.68 -5.00 6.93
CA ILE A 67 8.30 -6.12 7.81
C ILE A 67 9.17 -7.33 7.51
N ASP A 68 9.59 -8.01 8.57
CA ASP A 68 10.28 -9.29 8.50
C ASP A 68 9.27 -10.40 8.72
N ALA A 69 9.05 -11.19 7.68
CA ALA A 69 8.13 -12.33 7.70
C ALA A 69 8.92 -13.64 7.59
N ILE A 70 8.40 -14.71 8.16
CA ILE A 70 8.96 -16.06 7.98
C ILE A 70 8.29 -16.69 6.76
N ASN A 71 9.07 -17.06 5.76
CA ASN A 71 8.56 -17.72 4.58
C ASN A 71 8.33 -19.22 4.83
N GLU A 72 7.77 -19.92 3.85
CA GLU A 72 7.46 -21.35 3.92
C GLU A 72 8.66 -22.25 4.21
N THR A 73 9.88 -21.77 3.91
CA THR A 73 11.13 -22.50 4.18
C THR A 73 11.71 -22.23 5.56
N GLY A 74 11.02 -21.45 6.39
CA GLY A 74 11.48 -21.05 7.73
C GLY A 74 12.51 -19.92 7.73
N ASN A 75 12.79 -19.31 6.58
CA ASN A 75 13.75 -18.22 6.46
C ASN A 75 13.04 -16.86 6.62
N SER A 76 13.72 -15.91 7.26
CA SER A 76 13.24 -14.53 7.34
C SER A 76 13.44 -13.81 6.01
N GLU A 77 12.38 -13.16 5.52
CA GLU A 77 12.42 -12.29 4.35
C GLU A 77 11.85 -10.90 4.67
N GLY A 78 12.43 -9.88 4.06
CA GLY A 78 11.97 -8.50 4.24
C GLY A 78 10.95 -8.09 3.18
N TRP A 79 9.81 -7.60 3.61
CA TRP A 79 8.75 -7.03 2.80
C TRP A 79 8.76 -5.51 2.87
N LEU A 80 8.81 -4.83 1.72
CA LEU A 80 8.63 -3.39 1.61
C LEU A 80 7.16 -3.08 1.32
N LEU A 81 6.49 -2.47 2.29
CA LEU A 81 5.10 -2.05 2.21
C LEU A 81 5.05 -0.53 1.99
N GLU A 82 4.56 -0.11 0.82
CA GLU A 82 4.32 1.28 0.47
C GLU A 82 3.01 1.77 1.09
N LEU A 83 3.05 2.98 1.68
CA LEU A 83 1.90 3.68 2.23
C LEU A 83 1.58 4.94 1.40
N SER A 84 0.55 5.68 1.81
CA SER A 84 0.18 6.97 1.23
C SER A 84 1.36 7.95 1.13
N PRO A 85 1.28 8.97 0.25
CA PRO A 85 2.29 10.01 0.16
C PRO A 85 2.62 10.64 1.51
N ALA A 86 3.89 11.01 1.73
CA ALA A 86 4.36 11.54 3.03
C ALA A 86 3.55 12.75 3.52
N SER A 87 3.19 13.66 2.61
CA SER A 87 2.37 14.84 2.94
C SER A 87 0.95 14.47 3.37
N GLN A 88 0.42 13.37 2.87
CA GLN A 88 -0.89 12.86 3.25
C GLN A 88 -0.83 12.18 4.62
N LEU A 89 0.12 11.27 4.81
CA LEU A 89 0.37 10.59 6.09
C LEU A 89 0.51 11.59 7.23
N ALA A 90 1.31 12.65 7.03
CA ALA A 90 1.50 13.69 8.03
C ALA A 90 0.20 14.44 8.39
N ARG A 91 -0.71 14.67 7.44
CA ARG A 91 -2.01 15.31 7.71
C ARG A 91 -3.00 14.37 8.40
N GLU A 92 -2.86 13.07 8.18
CA GLU A 92 -3.71 12.04 8.79
C GLU A 92 -3.20 11.63 10.18
N GLY A 93 -2.15 12.28 10.70
CA GLY A 93 -1.59 11.98 12.03
C GLY A 93 -0.64 10.79 12.06
N TRP A 94 -0.27 10.22 10.91
CA TRP A 94 0.75 9.17 10.87
C TRP A 94 2.12 9.74 11.25
N HIS A 95 2.81 9.05 12.16
CA HIS A 95 4.18 9.37 12.55
C HIS A 95 5.01 8.10 12.70
N GLU A 96 6.32 8.19 12.54
CA GLU A 96 7.25 7.04 12.57
C GLU A 96 7.28 6.30 13.92
N GLY A 97 6.68 6.87 14.96
CA GLY A 97 6.55 6.26 16.29
C GLY A 97 5.25 5.47 16.51
N LEU A 98 4.40 5.32 15.49
CA LEU A 98 3.20 4.47 15.59
C LEU A 98 3.55 3.00 15.79
N VAL A 99 4.66 2.57 15.21
CA VAL A 99 5.25 1.25 15.39
C VAL A 99 6.76 1.37 15.48
N SER A 100 7.36 0.55 16.30
CA SER A 100 8.80 0.50 16.54
C SER A 100 9.43 -0.76 15.95
N PRO A 101 10.74 -0.73 15.62
CA PRO A 101 11.45 -1.95 15.28
C PRO A 101 11.34 -3.00 16.39
N GLY A 102 10.94 -4.22 16.04
CA GLY A 102 10.69 -5.31 16.98
C GLY A 102 9.21 -5.56 17.29
N ASP A 103 8.31 -4.63 16.95
CA ASP A 103 6.88 -4.83 17.17
C ASP A 103 6.36 -5.99 16.31
N ALA A 104 5.62 -6.90 16.94
CA ALA A 104 4.89 -7.95 16.25
C ALA A 104 3.62 -7.35 15.63
N VAL A 105 3.36 -7.66 14.36
CA VAL A 105 2.22 -7.11 13.63
C VAL A 105 1.63 -8.14 12.67
N THR A 106 0.34 -7.99 12.37
CA THR A 106 -0.31 -8.68 11.25
C THR A 106 -0.63 -7.65 10.17
N VAL A 107 -0.24 -7.93 8.93
CA VAL A 107 -0.48 -7.02 7.80
C VAL A 107 -1.39 -7.65 6.77
N SER A 108 -2.23 -6.82 6.16
CA SER A 108 -2.96 -7.13 4.94
C SER A 108 -2.43 -6.21 3.86
N ILE A 109 -2.15 -6.76 2.68
CA ILE A 109 -1.43 -6.07 1.63
C ILE A 109 -2.06 -6.31 0.26
N PHE A 110 -1.86 -5.35 -0.66
CA PHE A 110 -1.92 -5.62 -2.09
C PHE A 110 -0.49 -5.95 -2.55
N PRO A 111 -0.15 -7.21 -2.88
CA PRO A 111 1.19 -7.57 -3.33
C PRO A 111 1.44 -7.02 -4.73
N ALA A 112 2.67 -6.56 -4.99
CA ALA A 112 3.08 -6.14 -6.32
C ALA A 112 3.54 -7.34 -7.16
N VAL A 113 3.56 -7.18 -8.48
CA VAL A 113 4.24 -8.12 -9.40
C VAL A 113 5.74 -8.26 -9.09
N THR A 114 6.33 -7.25 -8.45
CA THR A 114 7.72 -7.30 -7.97
C THR A 114 7.78 -8.04 -6.64
N PRO A 115 8.66 -9.05 -6.48
CA PRO A 115 8.79 -9.81 -5.25
C PRO A 115 9.00 -8.92 -4.02
N ASN A 116 8.37 -9.33 -2.90
CA ASN A 116 8.51 -8.73 -1.57
C ASN A 116 8.25 -7.21 -1.53
N ARG A 117 7.44 -6.71 -2.47
CA ARG A 117 6.92 -5.35 -2.50
C ARG A 117 5.40 -5.39 -2.51
N ALA A 118 4.80 -4.46 -1.79
CA ALA A 118 3.36 -4.39 -1.69
C ALA A 118 2.88 -2.99 -1.31
N ARG A 119 1.57 -2.74 -1.39
CA ARG A 119 0.93 -1.63 -0.71
C ARG A 119 0.26 -2.11 0.55
N LEU A 120 0.41 -1.35 1.63
CA LEU A 120 -0.29 -1.64 2.88
C LEU A 120 -1.79 -1.44 2.68
N ARG A 121 -2.59 -2.43 3.07
CA ARG A 121 -4.05 -2.38 3.04
C ARG A 121 -4.62 -2.19 4.45
N ALA A 122 -4.09 -2.95 5.41
CA ALA A 122 -4.33 -2.78 6.83
C ALA A 122 -3.16 -3.30 7.66
N LEU A 123 -3.01 -2.75 8.86
CA LEU A 123 -2.00 -3.10 9.86
C LEU A 123 -2.72 -3.34 11.20
N LEU A 124 -2.53 -4.50 11.78
CA LEU A 124 -3.01 -4.86 13.11
C LEU A 124 -1.81 -4.85 14.08
N ILE A 125 -1.91 -4.02 15.11
CA ILE A 125 -0.96 -3.93 16.20
C ILE A 125 -1.62 -4.60 17.41
N PRO A 126 -1.03 -5.66 17.99
CA PRO A 126 -1.59 -6.31 19.18
C PRO A 126 -1.56 -5.37 20.38
N GLY A 127 -2.47 -5.58 21.34
CA GLY A 127 -2.39 -4.91 22.64
C GLY A 127 -1.20 -5.38 23.46
N ASP A 128 -0.79 -4.59 24.45
CA ASP A 128 0.34 -4.90 25.35
C ASP A 128 0.08 -6.18 26.18
N SER A 129 -1.19 -6.45 26.47
CA SER A 129 -1.66 -7.67 27.13
C SER A 129 -2.84 -8.30 26.39
N GLU A 130 -3.17 -9.54 26.71
CA GLU A 130 -4.33 -10.26 26.15
C GLU A 130 -5.67 -9.55 26.41
N SER A 131 -5.74 -8.73 27.47
CA SER A 131 -6.92 -7.93 27.79
C SER A 131 -6.95 -6.57 27.09
N ASP A 132 -5.82 -6.10 26.56
CA ASP A 132 -5.75 -4.81 25.89
C ASP A 132 -6.25 -4.96 24.44
N PRO A 133 -7.10 -4.02 23.97
CA PRO A 133 -7.60 -4.08 22.60
C PRO A 133 -6.45 -3.88 21.60
N ALA A 134 -6.44 -4.69 20.55
CA ALA A 134 -5.58 -4.49 19.41
C ALA A 134 -6.00 -3.23 18.64
N GLN A 135 -5.07 -2.64 17.90
CA GLN A 135 -5.29 -1.47 17.07
C GLN A 135 -5.24 -1.87 15.60
N LEU A 136 -6.35 -1.66 14.88
CA LEU A 136 -6.45 -1.89 13.44
C LEU A 136 -6.37 -0.56 12.69
N LEU A 137 -5.26 -0.35 12.00
CA LEU A 137 -5.04 0.76 11.08
C LEU A 137 -5.41 0.33 9.66
N VAL A 138 -6.32 1.05 9.01
CA VAL A 138 -6.75 0.76 7.63
C VAL A 138 -6.37 1.87 6.66
N THR A 139 -6.06 1.51 5.41
CA THR A 139 -5.61 2.47 4.39
C THR A 139 -6.06 2.13 2.97
N TYR A 140 -5.16 1.78 2.04
CA TYR A 140 -5.53 1.46 0.66
C TYR A 140 -6.60 0.35 0.65
N GLY A 141 -7.58 0.46 -0.24
CA GLY A 141 -8.66 -0.52 -0.36
C GLY A 141 -9.71 -0.52 0.76
N ILE A 142 -9.47 0.14 1.91
CA ILE A 142 -10.42 0.29 3.01
C ILE A 142 -10.45 1.77 3.42
N ARG A 143 -11.18 2.57 2.66
CA ARG A 143 -11.24 4.03 2.82
C ARG A 143 -12.58 4.60 2.39
N GLY A 144 -12.89 5.82 2.83
CA GLY A 144 -14.14 6.51 2.55
C GLY A 144 -15.36 5.62 2.75
N ASP A 145 -16.26 5.60 1.77
CA ASP A 145 -17.51 4.85 1.85
C ASP A 145 -17.44 3.41 1.35
N THR A 146 -16.23 2.83 1.28
CA THR A 146 -16.10 1.41 0.90
C THR A 146 -16.96 0.53 1.81
N PRO A 147 -17.57 -0.57 1.30
CA PRO A 147 -18.41 -1.44 2.10
C PRO A 147 -17.72 -1.97 3.37
N VAL A 148 -16.41 -2.23 3.30
CA VAL A 148 -15.62 -2.66 4.46
C VAL A 148 -15.49 -1.54 5.48
N MET A 149 -15.14 -0.32 5.05
CA MET A 149 -15.00 0.82 5.96
C MET A 149 -16.31 1.16 6.69
N ARG A 150 -17.45 1.13 5.99
CA ARG A 150 -18.77 1.35 6.62
C ARG A 150 -19.04 0.32 7.73
N ARG A 151 -18.79 -0.96 7.45
CA ARG A 151 -18.98 -2.02 8.46
C ARG A 151 -18.06 -1.89 9.65
N LEU A 152 -16.81 -1.46 9.43
CA LEU A 152 -15.86 -1.18 10.51
C LEU A 152 -16.36 -0.05 11.42
N ARG A 153 -16.75 1.10 10.83
CA ARG A 153 -17.29 2.25 11.56
C ARG A 153 -18.56 1.93 12.35
N GLU A 154 -19.41 1.05 11.83
CA GLU A 154 -20.63 0.59 12.51
C GLU A 154 -20.35 -0.30 13.72
N ARG A 155 -19.22 -1.02 13.74
CA ARG A 155 -18.97 -2.12 14.69
C ARG A 155 -17.88 -1.85 15.70
N LEU A 156 -16.91 -1.01 15.36
CA LEU A 156 -15.70 -0.82 16.15
C LEU A 156 -15.55 0.62 16.62
N PRO A 157 -15.11 0.84 17.87
CA PRO A 157 -14.74 2.16 18.32
C PRO A 157 -13.43 2.60 17.65
N VAL A 158 -13.31 3.91 17.41
CA VAL A 158 -12.08 4.50 16.88
C VAL A 158 -10.99 4.51 17.97
N CYS A 159 -9.75 4.22 17.58
CA CYS A 159 -8.61 4.17 18.52
C CYS A 159 -7.96 5.54 18.74
N GLY A 160 -8.17 6.50 17.84
CA GLY A 160 -7.67 7.87 17.96
C GLY A 160 -6.19 8.09 17.60
N LEU A 161 -5.45 7.06 17.17
CA LEU A 161 -4.06 7.21 16.72
C LEU A 161 -3.91 7.96 15.39
N ILE A 162 -4.95 7.92 14.55
CA ILE A 162 -4.98 8.51 13.21
C ILE A 162 -6.20 9.42 13.12
N GLU A 163 -6.02 10.59 12.51
CA GLU A 163 -7.09 11.56 12.31
C GLU A 163 -8.02 11.10 11.16
N PRO A 164 -9.33 10.84 11.43
CA PRO A 164 -10.25 10.33 10.41
C PRO A 164 -10.74 11.41 9.43
N GLY A 165 -10.38 12.68 9.64
CA GLY A 165 -10.98 13.85 8.98
C GLY A 165 -10.87 13.91 7.46
N PHE A 166 -10.08 13.02 6.84
CA PHE A 166 -9.93 12.93 5.39
C PHE A 166 -10.67 11.74 4.75
N ASP A 167 -11.34 10.88 5.53
CA ASP A 167 -12.02 9.69 5.03
C ASP A 167 -11.09 8.77 4.20
N ARG A 168 -9.82 8.69 4.57
CA ARG A 168 -8.80 7.92 3.85
C ARG A 168 -8.18 6.80 4.67
N THR A 169 -7.84 7.11 5.91
CA THR A 169 -7.29 6.17 6.87
C THR A 169 -8.05 6.31 8.17
N GLU A 170 -8.15 5.23 8.91
CA GLU A 170 -8.80 5.24 10.21
C GLU A 170 -8.18 4.17 11.09
N CYS A 171 -8.25 4.38 12.40
CA CYS A 171 -7.80 3.40 13.36
C CYS A 171 -8.96 2.97 14.25
N PHE A 172 -9.10 1.65 14.42
CA PHE A 172 -10.14 1.03 15.23
C PHE A 172 -9.54 0.21 16.36
N LEU A 173 -10.25 0.09 17.47
CA LEU A 173 -9.93 -0.84 18.54
C LEU A 173 -10.63 -2.18 18.30
N ILE A 174 -9.92 -3.27 18.52
CA ILE A 174 -10.40 -4.65 18.41
C ILE A 174 -10.12 -5.37 19.73
N ASP A 175 -11.17 -5.53 20.54
CA ASP A 175 -11.14 -6.44 21.69
C ASP A 175 -11.36 -7.91 21.25
N ALA A 176 -11.24 -8.84 22.20
CA ALA A 176 -11.38 -10.27 21.93
C ALA A 176 -12.76 -10.66 21.36
N GLU A 177 -13.84 -9.99 21.80
CA GLU A 177 -15.18 -10.25 21.29
C GLU A 177 -15.34 -9.74 19.85
N ALA A 178 -14.86 -8.53 19.57
CA ALA A 178 -14.83 -7.94 18.25
C ALA A 178 -13.98 -8.79 17.30
N ALA A 179 -12.80 -9.26 17.72
CA ALA A 179 -11.94 -10.15 16.94
C ALA A 179 -12.68 -11.43 16.55
N THR A 180 -13.38 -12.06 17.50
CA THR A 180 -14.16 -13.27 17.26
C THR A 180 -15.31 -13.01 16.26
N ARG A 181 -16.06 -11.91 16.42
CA ARG A 181 -17.15 -11.54 15.50
C ARG A 181 -16.64 -11.28 14.08
N LEU A 182 -15.53 -10.56 13.97
CA LEU A 182 -14.90 -10.23 12.69
C LEU A 182 -14.38 -11.48 11.97
N ALA A 183 -13.77 -12.42 12.70
CA ALA A 183 -13.29 -13.68 12.12
C ALA A 183 -14.42 -14.55 11.55
N VAL A 184 -15.63 -14.48 12.13
CA VAL A 184 -16.81 -15.19 11.61
C VAL A 184 -17.36 -14.52 10.36
N GLU A 185 -17.48 -13.18 10.37
CA GLU A 185 -18.02 -12.42 9.24
C GLU A 185 -17.06 -12.38 8.04
N PHE A 186 -15.76 -12.44 8.32
CA PHE A 186 -14.70 -12.38 7.34
C PHE A 186 -13.60 -13.40 7.70
N PRO A 187 -13.71 -14.65 7.24
CA PRO A 187 -12.76 -15.69 7.61
C PRO A 187 -11.34 -15.41 7.05
N GLY A 188 -10.32 -15.60 7.88
CA GLY A 188 -8.89 -15.49 7.51
C GLY A 188 -8.07 -14.58 8.45
N LEU A 189 -6.74 -14.62 8.33
CA LEU A 189 -5.77 -13.93 9.21
C LEU A 189 -5.99 -12.41 9.33
N MET A 190 -6.70 -11.79 8.40
CA MET A 190 -7.05 -10.37 8.42
C MET A 190 -8.42 -10.20 7.79
N GLY A 191 -9.47 -10.79 8.38
CA GLY A 191 -10.88 -10.80 7.99
C GLY A 191 -11.46 -9.52 7.36
N TYR A 192 -10.94 -9.14 6.22
CA TYR A 192 -11.14 -7.90 5.47
C TYR A 192 -10.66 -8.10 4.04
N VAL A 193 -9.82 -9.11 3.80
CA VAL A 193 -9.61 -9.75 2.50
C VAL A 193 -10.92 -10.45 2.11
N ARG A 194 -11.59 -9.99 1.05
CA ARG A 194 -12.64 -10.83 0.44
C ARG A 194 -11.95 -12.04 -0.23
N PRO A 195 -12.55 -13.24 -0.20
CA PRO A 195 -12.24 -14.24 -1.20
C PRO A 195 -12.66 -13.76 -2.59
#